data_AF-A0A5B7HXE7-F1
#
_entry.id   AF-A0A5B7HXE7-F1
#
_cell.length_a   1.000
_cell.length_b   1.000
_cell.length_c   1.000
_cell.angle_alpha   90.00
_cell.angle_beta   90.00
_cell.angle_gamma   90.00
#
_symmetry.space_group_name_H-M   'P 1'
#
loop_
_entity.id
_entity.type
_entity.pdbx_description
1 polymer ?
#
loop_
_entity_poly.entity_id
_entity_poly.type
_entity_poly.pdbx_seq_one_letter_code
_entity_poly.pdbx_strand_id
1 'polypeptide(L)'
;MRETGLYLNDLSMHDQSREMVMKGWEHCSRLQITYTKAEENAARLEDAHQKHEEAKARGDDLLYSMLPREVADKLRQGNHASDTCQVRGGGGGGGGKCFREIFLLILTSVLLLLLLLIISSSR
;
A
#
# COMPACT_ATOMS: atom_id res chain seq x y z
N MET A 1 35.54 31.98 -4.18
CA MET A 1 36.20 32.87 -3.19
C MET A 1 37.61 32.41 -2.88
N ARG A 2 37.86 31.20 -2.35
CA ARG A 2 39.23 30.72 -2.13
C ARG A 2 40.03 30.53 -3.42
N GLU A 3 39.41 30.03 -4.48
CA GLU A 3 40.05 29.85 -5.80
C GLU A 3 40.38 31.17 -6.51
N THR A 4 39.67 32.24 -6.16
CA THR A 4 39.90 33.59 -6.69
C THR A 4 40.79 34.44 -5.79
N GLY A 5 41.30 33.89 -4.68
CA GLY A 5 42.15 34.60 -3.71
C GLY A 5 41.47 35.76 -2.96
N LEU A 6 40.14 35.88 -3.05
CA LEU A 6 39.36 36.96 -2.44
C LEU A 6 38.76 36.52 -1.12
N TYR A 7 38.82 37.39 -0.11
CA TYR A 7 38.20 37.18 1.19
C TYR A 7 36.89 37.95 1.32
N LEU A 8 35.99 37.48 2.20
CA LEU A 8 34.71 38.14 2.48
C LEU A 8 34.89 39.59 2.94
N ASN A 9 36.04 39.90 3.54
CA ASN A 9 36.38 41.23 4.03
C ASN A 9 36.78 42.21 2.91
N ASP A 10 37.13 41.69 1.72
CA ASP A 10 37.50 42.50 0.55
C ASP A 10 36.26 43.01 -0.20
N LEU A 11 35.06 42.50 0.14
CA LEU A 11 33.78 42.96 -0.40
C LEU A 11 33.30 44.20 0.36
N SER A 12 32.78 45.19 -0.36
CA SER A 12 32.27 46.42 0.25
C SER A 12 31.03 46.14 1.09
N MET A 13 30.93 46.82 2.25
CA MET A 13 29.76 46.74 3.12
C MET A 13 28.53 47.45 2.56
N HIS A 14 28.74 48.34 1.59
CA HIS A 14 27.69 49.15 0.99
C HIS A 14 27.12 48.54 -0.29
N ASP A 15 27.73 47.45 -0.79
CA ASP A 15 27.24 46.72 -1.94
C ASP A 15 26.43 45.47 -1.53
N GLN A 16 25.71 44.89 -2.50
CA GLN A 16 24.92 43.68 -2.29
C GLN A 16 25.73 42.39 -2.45
N SER A 17 27.00 42.47 -2.84
CA SER A 17 27.82 41.29 -3.13
C SER A 17 28.10 40.48 -1.87
N ARG A 18 28.35 41.16 -0.75
CA ARG A 18 28.53 40.51 0.57
C ARG A 18 27.25 39.81 1.03
N GLU A 19 26.10 40.45 0.84
CA GLU A 19 24.79 39.87 1.17
C GLU A 19 24.48 38.65 0.30
N MET A 20 24.77 38.71 -0.99
CA MET A 20 24.60 37.61 -1.93
C MET A 20 25.41 36.37 -1.54
N VAL A 21 26.67 36.55 -1.14
CA VAL A 21 27.53 35.45 -0.68
C VAL A 21 27.00 34.83 0.62
N MET A 22 26.57 35.64 1.59
CA MET A 22 26.00 35.12 2.84
C MET A 22 24.68 34.37 2.61
N LYS A 23 23.79 34.92 1.79
CA LYS A 23 22.55 34.23 1.37
C LYS A 23 22.84 32.94 0.60
N GLY A 24 23.88 32.92 -0.23
CA GLY A 24 24.33 31.72 -0.94
C GLY A 24 24.76 30.60 0.02
N TRP A 25 25.47 30.93 1.10
CA TRP A 25 25.85 29.95 2.12
C TRP A 25 24.63 29.43 2.88
N GLU A 26 23.76 30.32 3.34
CA GLU A 26 22.51 29.94 4.02
C GLU A 26 21.65 29.02 3.12
N HIS A 27 21.53 29.37 1.84
CA HIS A 27 20.80 28.59 0.86
C HIS A 27 21.41 27.20 0.66
N CYS A 28 22.73 27.09 0.53
CA CYS A 28 23.41 25.81 0.39
C CYS A 28 23.18 24.89 1.60
N SER A 29 23.22 25.45 2.81
CA SER A 29 22.92 24.71 4.04
C SER A 29 21.47 24.19 4.05
N ARG A 30 20.51 25.06 3.72
CA ARG A 30 19.09 24.68 3.63
C ARG A 30 18.83 23.63 2.55
N LEU A 31 19.52 23.73 1.41
CA LEU A 31 19.40 22.77 0.32
C LEU A 31 19.89 21.38 0.75
N GLN A 32 21.04 21.31 1.44
CA GLN A 32 21.56 20.06 1.97
C GLN A 32 20.57 19.39 2.94
N ILE A 33 20.00 20.15 3.88
CA ILE A 33 19.01 19.63 4.85
C ILE A 33 17.77 19.09 4.12
N THR A 34 17.28 19.83 3.12
CA THR A 34 16.08 19.42 2.36
C THR A 34 16.35 18.16 1.55
N TYR A 35 17.55 18.06 0.96
CA TYR A 35 18.00 16.89 0.23
C TYR A 35 18.04 15.64 1.13
N THR A 36 18.70 15.71 2.29
CA THR A 36 18.75 14.60 3.24
C THR A 36 17.35 14.18 3.70
N LYS A 37 16.47 15.15 3.99
CA LYS A 37 15.09 14.84 4.37
C LYS A 37 14.30 14.18 3.25
N ALA A 38 14.54 14.56 2.00
CA ALA A 38 13.90 13.93 0.84
C ALA A 38 14.37 12.49 0.68
N GLU A 39 15.66 12.20 0.85
CA GLU A 39 16.21 10.83 0.85
C GLU A 39 15.59 9.97 1.97
N GLU A 40 15.52 10.49 3.20
CA GLU A 40 14.88 9.78 4.31
C GLU A 40 13.39 9.47 4.04
N ASN A 41 12.66 10.44 3.46
CA ASN A 41 11.26 10.24 3.11
C ASN A 41 11.07 9.21 2.00
N ALA A 42 11.97 9.19 1.01
CA ALA A 42 11.94 8.20 -0.06
C ALA A 42 12.14 6.79 0.49
N ALA A 43 13.16 6.58 1.35
CA ALA A 43 13.40 5.29 2.00
C ALA A 43 12.19 4.83 2.83
N ARG A 44 11.57 5.74 3.60
CA ARG A 44 10.36 5.43 4.37
C ARG A 44 9.16 5.06 3.49
N LEU A 45 9.04 5.71 2.33
CA LEU A 45 7.97 5.41 1.37
C LEU A 45 8.17 4.04 0.73
N GLU A 46 9.41 3.70 0.36
CA GLU A 46 9.75 2.38 -0.18
C GLU A 46 9.43 1.27 0.82
N ASP A 47 9.81 1.43 2.09
CA ASP A 47 9.48 0.48 3.16
C ASP A 47 7.97 0.28 3.34
N ALA A 48 7.21 1.39 3.32
CA ALA A 48 5.76 1.34 3.45
C ALA A 48 5.10 0.67 2.24
N HIS A 49 5.60 0.96 1.04
CA HIS A 49 5.13 0.37 -0.19
C HIS A 49 5.39 -1.14 -0.21
N GLN A 50 6.58 -1.58 0.23
CA GLN A 50 6.91 -3.00 0.32
C GLN A 50 5.95 -3.74 1.26
N LYS A 51 5.69 -3.19 2.46
CA LYS A 51 4.72 -3.78 3.41
C LYS A 51 3.30 -3.83 2.85
N HIS A 52 2.92 -2.82 2.07
CA HIS A 52 1.63 -2.78 1.41
C HIS A 52 1.51 -3.87 0.34
N GLU A 53 2.52 -4.03 -0.51
CA GLU A 53 2.52 -5.08 -1.55
C GLU A 53 2.52 -6.49 -0.94
N GLU A 54 3.22 -6.71 0.17
CA GLU A 54 3.13 -7.98 0.90
C GLU A 54 1.73 -8.25 1.45
N ALA A 55 1.07 -7.22 2.01
CA ALA A 55 -0.29 -7.35 2.51
C ALA A 55 -1.29 -7.62 1.36
N LYS A 56 -1.09 -6.99 0.21
CA LYS A 56 -1.87 -7.22 -1.00
C LYS A 56 -1.68 -8.63 -1.54
N ALA A 57 -0.45 -9.13 -1.62
CA ALA A 57 -0.16 -10.50 -2.04
C ALA A 57 -0.82 -11.53 -1.11
N ARG A 58 -0.70 -11.34 0.22
CA ARG A 58 -1.40 -12.19 1.20
C ARG A 58 -2.92 -12.13 1.05
N GLY A 59 -3.46 -10.96 0.74
CA GLY A 59 -4.89 -10.77 0.46
C GLY A 59 -5.34 -11.52 -0.79
N ASP A 60 -4.58 -11.43 -1.87
CA ASP A 60 -4.85 -12.13 -3.13
C ASP A 60 -4.82 -13.65 -2.93
N ASP A 61 -3.82 -14.20 -2.24
CA ASP A 61 -3.71 -15.63 -1.94
C ASP A 61 -4.93 -16.15 -1.15
N LEU A 62 -5.36 -15.39 -0.14
CA LEU A 62 -6.57 -15.72 0.61
C LEU A 62 -7.81 -15.67 -0.29
N LEU A 63 -7.91 -14.66 -1.15
CA LEU A 63 -9.04 -14.50 -2.08
C LEU A 63 -9.16 -15.71 -3.02
N TYR A 64 -8.04 -16.22 -3.55
CA TYR A 64 -8.00 -17.41 -4.40
C TYR A 64 -8.25 -18.72 -3.65
N SER A 65 -8.01 -18.76 -2.33
CA SER A 65 -8.36 -19.92 -1.51
C SER A 65 -9.85 -20.01 -1.17
N MET A 66 -10.54 -18.86 -1.15
CA MET A 66 -11.95 -18.74 -0.76
C MET A 66 -12.91 -18.66 -1.96
N LEU A 67 -12.44 -18.18 -3.12
CA LEU A 67 -13.26 -17.96 -4.31
C LEU A 67 -12.70 -18.72 -5.53
N PRO A 68 -13.57 -19.20 -6.44
CA PRO A 68 -13.13 -19.74 -7.74
C PRO A 68 -12.34 -18.69 -8.54
N ARG A 69 -11.27 -19.12 -9.22
CA ARG A 69 -10.32 -18.23 -9.93
C ARG A 69 -11.00 -17.21 -10.86
N GLU A 70 -12.04 -17.62 -11.58
CA GLU A 70 -12.78 -16.75 -12.50
C GLU A 70 -13.48 -15.56 -11.82
N VAL A 71 -13.93 -15.75 -10.58
CA VAL A 71 -14.60 -14.70 -9.78
C VAL A 71 -13.55 -13.81 -9.12
N ALA A 72 -12.47 -14.41 -8.62
CA ALA A 72 -11.32 -13.70 -8.05
C ALA A 72 -10.64 -12.76 -9.07
N ASP A 73 -10.43 -13.21 -10.31
CA ASP A 73 -9.79 -12.41 -11.37
C ASP A 73 -10.64 -11.19 -11.76
N LYS A 74 -11.97 -11.35 -11.80
CA LYS A 74 -12.91 -10.25 -12.10
C LYS A 74 -12.99 -9.24 -10.96
N LEU A 75 -12.93 -9.70 -9.70
CA LEU A 75 -12.86 -8.83 -8.53
C LEU A 75 -11.54 -8.05 -8.48
N ARG A 76 -10.41 -8.67 -8.84
CA ARG A 76 -9.10 -8.00 -8.91
C ARG A 76 -9.03 -6.93 -10.00
N GLN A 77 -9.84 -7.05 -11.05
CA GLN A 77 -9.99 -6.04 -12.10
C GLN A 77 -10.88 -4.86 -11.69
N GLY A 78 -11.45 -4.86 -10.47
CA GLY A 78 -12.26 -3.76 -9.94
C GLY A 78 -13.75 -3.84 -10.30
N ASN A 79 -14.23 -4.97 -10.81
CA ASN A 79 -15.66 -5.15 -11.07
C ASN A 79 -16.44 -5.35 -9.78
N HIS A 80 -17.67 -4.82 -9.71
CA HIS A 80 -18.54 -5.01 -8.56
C HIS A 80 -18.87 -6.49 -8.35
N ALA A 81 -18.86 -6.92 -7.08
CA ALA A 81 -19.16 -8.31 -6.70
C ALA A 81 -20.56 -8.76 -7.16
N SER A 82 -21.49 -7.82 -7.35
CA SER A 82 -22.84 -8.04 -7.90
C SER A 82 -22.81 -8.47 -9.37
N ASP A 83 -21.93 -7.87 -10.17
CA ASP A 83 -21.90 -8.06 -11.63
C ASP A 83 -21.05 -9.28 -12.02
N THR A 84 -20.14 -9.65 -11.13
CA THR A 84 -19.24 -10.79 -11.27
C THR A 84 -19.98 -12.13 -11.16
N CYS A 85 -21.10 -12.16 -10.43
CA CYS A 85 -22.00 -13.30 -10.31
C CYS A 85 -22.93 -13.43 -11.54
N GLN A 86 -22.38 -13.42 -12.76
CA GLN A 86 -23.19 -13.76 -13.94
C GLN A 86 -23.20 -15.28 -14.13
N VAL A 87 -24.38 -15.87 -13.89
CA VAL A 87 -24.70 -17.26 -14.20
C VAL A 87 -24.34 -17.53 -15.66
N ARG A 88 -23.39 -18.43 -15.90
CA ARG A 88 -23.14 -18.97 -17.23
C ARG A 88 -24.30 -19.91 -17.59
N GLY A 89 -25.36 -19.33 -18.11
CA GLY A 89 -26.56 -20.00 -18.59
C GLY A 89 -27.53 -18.94 -19.08
N GLY A 90 -27.76 -18.88 -20.39
CA GLY A 90 -28.76 -17.99 -20.97
C GLY A 90 -30.13 -18.24 -20.33
N GLY A 91 -30.84 -17.14 -20.05
CA GLY A 91 -32.25 -17.15 -19.68
C GLY A 91 -32.55 -17.50 -18.21
N GLY A 92 -33.24 -16.58 -17.53
CA GLY A 92 -34.05 -16.88 -16.35
C GLY A 92 -33.34 -16.73 -15.00
N GLY A 93 -33.96 -15.97 -14.11
CA GLY A 93 -33.44 -15.63 -12.77
C GLY A 93 -33.06 -16.85 -11.91
N GLY A 94 -31.93 -16.74 -11.21
CA GLY A 94 -31.44 -17.82 -10.35
C GLY A 94 -30.10 -17.55 -9.66
N GLY A 95 -29.81 -16.33 -9.22
CA GLY A 95 -28.52 -15.95 -8.60
C GLY A 95 -28.30 -16.45 -7.16
N GLY A 96 -29.15 -17.34 -6.62
CA GLY A 96 -29.15 -17.70 -5.19
C GLY A 96 -28.57 -19.07 -4.82
N LYS A 97 -28.02 -19.84 -5.76
CA LYS A 97 -27.66 -21.26 -5.51
C LYS A 97 -26.17 -21.48 -5.15
N CYS A 98 -25.22 -20.84 -5.83
CA CYS A 98 -23.79 -21.03 -5.54
C CYS A 98 -23.35 -20.43 -4.19
N PHE A 99 -23.83 -19.23 -3.85
CA PHE A 99 -23.46 -18.60 -2.57
C PHE A 99 -24.04 -19.38 -1.38
N ARG A 100 -25.25 -19.95 -1.54
CA ARG A 100 -25.94 -20.66 -0.46
C ARG A 100 -25.29 -22.02 -0.16
N GLU A 101 -24.89 -22.78 -1.19
CA GLU A 101 -24.18 -24.05 -1.03
C GLU A 101 -22.80 -23.87 -0.37
N ILE A 102 -22.00 -22.93 -0.85
CA ILE A 102 -20.67 -22.66 -0.28
C ILE A 102 -20.79 -22.11 1.15
N PHE A 103 -21.73 -21.20 1.39
CA PHE A 103 -21.97 -20.68 2.74
C PHE A 103 -22.45 -21.79 3.70
N LEU A 104 -23.34 -22.69 3.26
CA LEU A 104 -23.74 -23.84 4.07
C LEU A 104 -22.58 -24.79 4.34
N LEU A 105 -21.72 -25.07 3.36
CA LEU A 105 -20.54 -25.92 3.57
C LEU A 105 -19.56 -25.32 4.58
N ILE A 106 -19.31 -24.02 4.51
CA ILE A 106 -18.45 -23.32 5.47
C ILE A 106 -19.11 -23.31 6.85
N LEU A 107 -20.40 -22.97 6.94
CA LEU A 107 -21.12 -22.89 8.20
C LEU A 107 -21.20 -24.26 8.89
N THR A 108 -21.49 -25.33 8.14
CA THR A 108 -21.52 -26.71 8.66
C THR A 108 -20.14 -27.18 9.10
N SER A 109 -19.08 -26.88 8.35
CA SER A 109 -17.70 -27.24 8.73
C SER A 109 -17.27 -26.54 10.03
N VAL A 110 -17.56 -25.23 10.17
CA VAL A 110 -17.24 -24.46 11.38
C VAL A 110 -18.05 -24.93 12.58
N LEU A 111 -19.35 -25.21 12.38
CA LEU A 111 -20.22 -25.72 13.45
C LEU A 111 -19.76 -27.11 13.94
N LEU A 112 -19.34 -27.98 13.02
CA LEU A 112 -18.81 -29.31 13.36
C LEU A 112 -17.52 -29.19 14.20
N LEU A 113 -16.60 -28.30 13.83
CA LEU A 113 -15.38 -28.05 14.59
C LEU A 113 -15.67 -27.52 16.00
N LEU A 114 -16.62 -26.59 16.13
CA LEU A 114 -17.04 -26.07 17.43
C LEU A 114 -17.66 -27.17 18.32
N LEU A 115 -18.50 -28.04 17.76
CA LEU A 115 -19.08 -29.16 18.49
C LEU A 115 -18.01 -30.15 18.97
N LEU A 116 -17.01 -30.45 18.13
CA LEU A 116 -15.90 -31.31 18.53
C LEU A 116 -15.06 -30.70 19.67
N LEU A 117 -14.82 -29.39 19.64
CA LEU A 117 -14.12 -28.70 20.73
C LEU A 117 -14.89 -28.72 22.06
N ILE A 118 -16.21 -28.59 22.02
CA ILE A 118 -17.06 -28.65 23.23
C ILE A 118 -17.02 -30.07 23.84
N ILE A 119 -17.06 -31.11 23.00
CA ILE A 119 -17.00 -32.51 23.47
C ILE A 119 -15.63 -32.84 24.07
N SER A 120 -14.54 -32.33 23.49
CA SER A 120 -13.17 -32.49 24.01
C SER A 120 -12.90 -31.70 25.30
N SER A 121 -13.61 -30.59 25.54
CA SER A 121 -13.45 -29.79 26.77
C SER A 121 -14.29 -30.29 27.96
N SER A 122 -15.23 -31.23 27.73
CA SER A 122 -16.08 -31.84 28.76
C SER A 122 -15.61 -33.24 29.22
N ARG A 123 -14.49 -33.73 28.67
CA ARG A 123 -13.74 -34.90 29.15
C ARG A 123 -12.50 -34.45 29.89
#